data_AF-V6TR87-F1
#
_entry.id   AF-V6TR87-F1
#
_cell.length_a   1.000
_cell.length_b   1.000
_cell.length_c   1.000
_cell.angle_alpha   90.00
_cell.angle_beta   90.00
_cell.angle_gamma   90.00
#
_symmetry.space_group_name_H-M   'P 1'
#
loop_
_entity.id
_entity.type
_entity.pdbx_description
1 polymer ?
#
loop_
_entity_poly.entity_id
_entity_poly.type
_entity_poly.pdbx_seq_one_letter_code
_entity_poly.pdbx_strand_id
1 'polypeptide(L)'
;VCPPSYGYYNISIAPRSSVCREARDEACVRDAKEDKTDRTSTGVIRVGAGDTCIQETTSGTPESTKCKTGKCDVTIGDNPYCSQCSKDTEFPINGVCTATIDGNTGCSAGGVCTQCKDGYFLHKGGCYKKGEEPGSLICKDAPGTAGKCQACADGYFKNSDTAATTDSCIGCDDENCATCTEAGNNKCSKCKTTGNKTYLKGEAGTGTCVAADGCGDGSYADTSSKECKACHGDCATCVGAENVDCTKCKAGNSKDYLKVLDAENGSGQCVATEEECKSEATYFLVTDTATSTKTCYPCEASSRSGVTNCLTCTASGTATTATCTACRDGYTLDSQANTCASSSANRSSLSTGAIAGISVAVIAVVGGLVGFLCWWFVCRGKA
;
A
#
# COMPACT_ATOMS: atom_id res chain seq x y z
N VAL A 1 64.00 -6.73 8.27
CA VAL A 1 64.65 -7.17 7.02
C VAL A 1 63.60 -7.92 6.20
N CYS A 2 63.10 -7.31 5.14
CA CYS A 2 62.39 -7.97 4.04
C CYS A 2 63.12 -7.58 2.74
N PRO A 3 63.25 -8.47 1.74
CA PRO A 3 63.91 -8.14 0.48
C PRO A 3 63.02 -7.25 -0.40
N PRO A 4 63.58 -6.27 -1.15
CA PRO A 4 62.81 -5.37 -2.01
C PRO A 4 62.90 -5.69 -3.51
N SER A 5 61.91 -5.21 -4.27
CA SER A 5 61.97 -4.97 -5.73
C SER A 5 60.91 -3.93 -6.15
N TYR A 6 60.39 -3.97 -7.38
CA TYR A 6 60.21 -2.74 -8.18
C TYR A 6 58.76 -2.45 -8.66
N GLY A 7 58.38 -1.20 -8.93
CA GLY A 7 59.10 0.05 -8.67
C GLY A 7 58.77 1.21 -9.63
N TYR A 8 58.07 2.24 -9.12
CA TYR A 8 57.74 3.53 -9.78
C TYR A 8 56.76 3.44 -11.00
N TYR A 9 55.91 4.43 -11.31
CA TYR A 9 55.91 5.87 -11.02
C TYR A 9 54.53 6.45 -10.61
N ASN A 10 54.55 7.64 -10.01
CA ASN A 10 53.37 8.44 -9.64
C ASN A 10 52.86 9.32 -10.79
N ILE A 11 51.56 9.66 -10.78
CA ILE A 11 51.15 11.07 -10.76
C ILE A 11 49.77 11.22 -10.08
N SER A 12 49.71 12.12 -9.11
CA SER A 12 48.47 12.58 -8.48
C SER A 12 48.00 13.85 -9.18
N ILE A 13 46.68 14.10 -9.22
CA ILE A 13 46.05 15.42 -9.03
C ILE A 13 44.53 15.22 -8.89
N ALA A 14 43.99 15.70 -7.77
CA ALA A 14 42.65 16.26 -7.65
C ALA A 14 42.86 17.75 -7.29
N PRO A 15 41.94 18.72 -7.55
CA PRO A 15 40.62 18.69 -6.92
C PRO A 15 39.44 19.40 -7.66
N ARG A 16 38.24 19.25 -7.09
CA ARG A 16 37.14 20.25 -6.97
C ARG A 16 36.91 21.29 -8.10
N SER A 17 35.67 21.38 -8.62
CA SER A 17 34.68 22.37 -8.14
C SER A 17 33.32 22.29 -8.83
N SER A 18 32.32 22.86 -8.16
CA SER A 18 30.94 23.10 -8.59
C SER A 18 30.78 24.09 -9.76
N VAL A 19 29.87 23.80 -10.70
CA VAL A 19 29.03 24.82 -11.36
C VAL A 19 27.66 24.20 -11.70
N CYS A 20 26.58 24.70 -11.10
CA CYS A 20 25.26 24.61 -11.71
C CYS A 20 25.15 25.75 -12.74
N ARG A 21 24.62 25.50 -13.93
CA ARG A 21 24.22 26.57 -14.86
C ARG A 21 23.00 26.15 -15.65
N GLU A 22 22.00 27.01 -15.68
CA GLU A 22 20.75 26.82 -16.40
C GLU A 22 20.98 26.87 -17.91
N ALA A 23 20.17 26.10 -18.65
CA ALA A 23 19.90 26.32 -20.06
C ALA A 23 18.37 26.29 -20.22
N ARG A 24 17.80 27.45 -20.54
CA ARG A 24 16.41 27.57 -20.97
C ARG A 24 16.34 27.51 -22.50
N ASP A 25 15.16 27.09 -22.95
CA ASP A 25 14.57 27.30 -24.26
C ASP A 25 14.97 26.36 -25.43
N GLU A 26 13.91 25.71 -25.94
CA GLU A 26 13.64 25.19 -27.29
C GLU A 26 14.22 23.84 -27.79
N ALA A 27 13.28 22.87 -27.83
CA ALA A 27 12.97 21.94 -28.93
C ALA A 27 14.08 21.05 -29.53
N CYS A 28 14.01 19.76 -29.20
CA CYS A 28 14.43 18.67 -30.09
C CYS A 28 13.43 17.52 -30.05
N VAL A 29 12.53 17.49 -31.04
CA VAL A 29 11.75 16.30 -31.38
C VAL A 29 12.72 15.24 -31.88
N ARG A 30 12.61 14.00 -31.38
CA ARG A 30 13.29 12.84 -31.98
C ARG A 30 12.27 11.79 -32.40
N ASP A 31 11.95 11.80 -33.68
CA ASP A 31 11.31 10.68 -34.36
C ASP A 31 12.21 9.43 -34.24
N ALA A 32 11.74 8.42 -33.51
CA ALA A 32 12.39 7.11 -33.47
C ALA A 32 11.87 6.24 -34.62
N LYS A 33 12.48 6.36 -35.81
CA LYS A 33 12.40 5.30 -36.82
C LYS A 33 13.38 4.20 -36.44
N GLU A 34 12.87 3.07 -35.95
CA GLU A 34 13.68 1.85 -35.86
C GLU A 34 13.78 1.19 -37.23
N ASP A 35 15.00 1.18 -37.77
CA ASP A 35 15.36 0.44 -38.97
C ASP A 35 15.50 -1.05 -38.65
N LYS A 36 14.51 -1.86 -39.00
CA LYS A 36 14.58 -3.32 -38.87
C LYS A 36 15.38 -3.92 -40.03
N THR A 37 16.70 -3.92 -39.91
CA THR A 37 17.56 -4.77 -40.74
C THR A 37 17.72 -6.17 -40.15
N ASP A 38 17.42 -7.16 -40.99
CA ASP A 38 17.31 -8.59 -40.66
C ASP A 38 18.66 -9.19 -40.23
N ARG A 39 18.70 -9.85 -39.06
CA ARG A 39 19.81 -10.72 -38.66
C ARG A 39 19.36 -11.92 -37.83
N THR A 40 19.55 -13.10 -38.41
CA THR A 40 19.52 -14.39 -37.73
C THR A 40 20.58 -14.47 -36.63
N SER A 41 20.15 -14.69 -35.38
CA SER A 41 21.01 -15.22 -34.32
C SER A 41 20.18 -15.87 -33.21
N THR A 42 20.59 -17.09 -32.85
CA THR A 42 19.94 -17.94 -31.84
C THR A 42 20.19 -17.40 -30.43
N GLY A 43 19.43 -16.38 -30.03
CA GLY A 43 19.36 -15.88 -28.66
C GLY A 43 17.98 -16.15 -28.07
N VAL A 44 17.93 -16.53 -26.79
CA VAL A 44 16.66 -16.70 -26.07
C VAL A 44 16.08 -15.30 -25.81
N ILE A 45 15.24 -14.84 -26.73
CA ILE A 45 14.50 -13.58 -26.59
C ILE A 45 13.54 -13.74 -25.41
N ARG A 46 13.59 -12.81 -24.45
CA ARG A 46 12.50 -12.63 -23.49
C ARG A 46 11.35 -11.97 -24.27
N VAL A 47 10.48 -12.83 -24.79
CA VAL A 47 9.28 -12.52 -25.58
C VAL A 47 8.50 -11.39 -24.90
N GLY A 48 8.29 -10.28 -25.60
CA GLY A 48 7.46 -9.19 -25.11
C GLY A 48 5.97 -9.50 -25.26
N ALA A 49 5.10 -8.78 -24.57
CA ALA A 49 3.64 -8.99 -24.63
C ALA A 49 3.02 -8.79 -26.03
N GLY A 50 3.76 -8.25 -27.01
CA GLY A 50 3.37 -8.16 -28.42
C GLY A 50 3.82 -9.32 -29.31
N ASP A 51 4.64 -10.24 -28.80
CA ASP A 51 5.25 -11.33 -29.58
C ASP A 51 4.48 -12.66 -29.46
N THR A 52 3.61 -12.82 -28.44
CA THR A 52 2.82 -14.06 -28.23
C THR A 52 1.60 -14.18 -29.14
N CYS A 53 1.11 -13.07 -29.70
CA CYS A 53 -0.01 -13.07 -30.64
C CYS A 53 0.17 -12.02 -31.74
N ILE A 54 0.50 -12.49 -32.95
CA ILE A 54 0.77 -11.65 -34.13
C ILE A 54 -0.47 -11.69 -35.03
N GLN A 55 -1.06 -10.54 -35.35
CA GLN A 55 -2.22 -10.45 -36.25
C GLN A 55 -1.81 -10.23 -37.72
N GLU A 56 -2.71 -10.60 -38.64
CA GLU A 56 -2.63 -10.23 -40.05
C GLU A 56 -2.55 -8.70 -40.22
N THR A 57 -1.67 -8.25 -41.09
CA THR A 57 -1.40 -6.82 -41.36
C THR A 57 -2.52 -6.14 -42.14
N THR A 58 -3.29 -6.92 -42.90
CA THR A 58 -4.38 -6.45 -43.76
C THR A 58 -5.58 -7.36 -43.54
N SER A 59 -6.63 -6.83 -42.91
CA SER A 59 -7.85 -7.58 -42.57
C SER A 59 -8.42 -8.34 -43.77
N GLY A 60 -8.65 -9.64 -43.61
CA GLY A 60 -9.19 -10.50 -44.65
C GLY A 60 -8.17 -10.94 -45.73
N THR A 61 -6.87 -10.75 -45.50
CA THR A 61 -5.79 -11.31 -46.33
C THR A 61 -5.10 -12.44 -45.56
N PRO A 62 -5.36 -13.73 -45.86
CA PRO A 62 -4.84 -14.86 -45.06
C PRO A 62 -3.31 -14.96 -45.02
N GLU A 63 -2.72 -14.69 -43.86
CA GLU A 63 -1.27 -14.76 -43.62
C GLU A 63 -0.90 -15.98 -42.75
N SER A 64 0.25 -16.61 -43.02
CA SER A 64 0.74 -17.76 -42.21
C SER A 64 1.22 -17.32 -40.84
N THR A 65 1.08 -18.21 -39.87
CA THR A 65 1.52 -18.07 -38.47
C THR A 65 0.94 -16.86 -37.74
N LYS A 66 -0.16 -16.31 -38.28
CA LYS A 66 -0.80 -15.09 -37.78
C LYS A 66 -2.27 -15.34 -37.44
N CYS A 67 -2.74 -14.57 -36.47
CA CYS A 67 -4.14 -14.49 -36.10
C CYS A 67 -4.90 -13.60 -37.08
N LYS A 68 -6.18 -13.91 -37.26
CA LYS A 68 -7.10 -13.04 -37.99
C LYS A 68 -7.23 -11.68 -37.28
N THR A 69 -7.53 -10.60 -37.99
CA THR A 69 -7.66 -9.28 -37.34
C THR A 69 -8.70 -9.34 -36.20
N GLY A 70 -8.31 -8.84 -35.02
CA GLY A 70 -9.14 -8.86 -33.80
C GLY A 70 -9.23 -10.20 -33.09
N LYS A 71 -8.41 -11.22 -33.46
CA LYS A 71 -8.41 -12.56 -32.86
C LYS A 71 -7.25 -12.87 -31.90
N CYS A 72 -6.59 -11.81 -31.41
CA CYS A 72 -5.84 -11.83 -30.15
C CYS A 72 -6.73 -11.42 -28.98
N ASP A 73 -7.87 -12.10 -28.82
CA ASP A 73 -8.94 -11.84 -27.85
C ASP A 73 -8.92 -12.84 -26.66
N VAL A 74 -7.86 -13.66 -26.55
CA VAL A 74 -7.64 -14.60 -25.44
C VAL A 74 -6.47 -14.12 -24.60
N THR A 75 -6.71 -13.67 -23.37
CA THR A 75 -5.65 -13.31 -22.42
C THR A 75 -5.44 -14.44 -21.42
N ILE A 76 -4.18 -14.87 -21.24
CA ILE A 76 -3.81 -15.92 -20.28
C ILE A 76 -2.58 -15.43 -19.52
N GLY A 77 -2.71 -15.29 -18.19
CA GLY A 77 -1.76 -14.49 -17.42
C GLY A 77 -1.74 -13.05 -17.93
N ASP A 78 -0.57 -12.52 -18.23
CA ASP A 78 -0.37 -11.16 -18.75
C ASP A 78 -0.22 -11.09 -20.29
N ASN A 79 -0.33 -12.23 -20.99
CA ASN A 79 -0.04 -12.33 -22.42
C ASN A 79 -1.31 -12.56 -23.28
N PRO A 80 -1.42 -11.93 -24.46
CA PRO A 80 -2.46 -12.23 -25.44
C PRO A 80 -2.12 -13.46 -26.28
N TYR A 81 -3.15 -14.18 -26.71
CA TYR A 81 -3.10 -15.43 -27.46
C TYR A 81 -4.20 -15.49 -28.53
N CYS A 82 -4.00 -16.36 -29.51
CA CYS A 82 -4.90 -16.51 -30.65
C CYS A 82 -6.14 -17.36 -30.34
N SER A 83 -7.34 -16.86 -30.66
CA SER A 83 -8.56 -17.70 -30.75
C SER A 83 -8.79 -18.27 -32.16
N GLN A 84 -8.34 -17.57 -33.21
CA GLN A 84 -8.57 -17.95 -34.59
C GLN A 84 -7.44 -17.50 -35.52
N CYS A 85 -6.91 -18.44 -36.28
CA CYS A 85 -5.87 -18.20 -37.27
C CYS A 85 -6.40 -17.51 -38.53
N SER A 86 -5.52 -16.72 -39.14
CA SER A 86 -5.77 -15.98 -40.38
C SER A 86 -5.94 -16.93 -41.58
N LYS A 87 -5.16 -18.03 -41.61
CA LYS A 87 -5.36 -19.15 -42.53
C LYS A 87 -6.29 -20.21 -41.96
N ASP A 88 -7.28 -20.62 -42.74
CA ASP A 88 -8.22 -21.70 -42.37
C ASP A 88 -7.58 -23.10 -42.22
N THR A 89 -6.34 -23.27 -42.69
CA THR A 89 -5.53 -24.50 -42.63
C THR A 89 -4.50 -24.49 -41.50
N GLU A 90 -4.44 -23.43 -40.69
CA GLU A 90 -3.61 -23.33 -39.50
C GLU A 90 -4.51 -23.23 -38.27
N PHE A 91 -4.04 -23.69 -37.11
CA PHE A 91 -4.88 -23.82 -35.93
C PHE A 91 -4.17 -23.33 -34.67
N PRO A 92 -4.90 -22.79 -33.66
CA PRO A 92 -4.28 -22.28 -32.44
C PRO A 92 -3.88 -23.44 -31.52
N ILE A 93 -2.59 -23.78 -31.50
CA ILE A 93 -1.99 -24.72 -30.55
C ILE A 93 -1.21 -23.91 -29.53
N ASN A 94 -1.55 -24.03 -28.24
CA ASN A 94 -1.05 -23.16 -27.17
C ASN A 94 -1.24 -21.65 -27.47
N GLY A 95 -2.29 -21.31 -28.22
CA GLY A 95 -2.58 -19.94 -28.64
C GLY A 95 -1.71 -19.41 -29.79
N VAL A 96 -0.89 -20.25 -30.43
CA VAL A 96 -0.05 -19.90 -31.59
C VAL A 96 -0.55 -20.60 -32.84
N CYS A 97 -0.61 -19.88 -33.97
CA CYS A 97 -1.07 -20.43 -35.24
C CYS A 97 -0.02 -21.30 -35.92
N THR A 98 -0.39 -22.55 -36.17
CA THR A 98 0.49 -23.55 -36.78
C THR A 98 -0.29 -24.53 -37.66
N ALA A 99 0.33 -25.01 -38.74
CA ALA A 99 -0.18 -26.13 -39.52
C ALA A 99 0.06 -27.49 -38.82
N THR A 100 0.99 -27.53 -37.85
CA THR A 100 1.31 -28.74 -37.08
C THR A 100 0.38 -28.83 -35.87
N ILE A 101 -0.68 -29.63 -36.01
CA ILE A 101 -1.72 -29.81 -34.96
C ILE A 101 -1.31 -30.73 -33.81
N ASP A 102 -0.10 -31.30 -33.80
CA ASP A 102 0.38 -32.30 -32.82
C ASP A 102 -0.56 -33.51 -32.61
N GLY A 103 -1.42 -33.83 -33.57
CA GLY A 103 -2.44 -34.88 -33.44
C GLY A 103 -3.76 -34.44 -32.78
N ASN A 104 -4.00 -33.13 -32.59
CA ASN A 104 -5.31 -32.57 -32.24
C ASN A 104 -6.25 -32.63 -33.46
N THR A 105 -6.77 -33.81 -33.79
CA THR A 105 -7.61 -34.04 -35.00
C THR A 105 -8.95 -33.29 -35.00
N GLY A 106 -9.37 -32.71 -33.87
CA GLY A 106 -10.50 -31.79 -33.79
C GLY A 106 -10.21 -30.37 -34.31
N CYS A 107 -8.98 -30.09 -34.73
CA CYS A 107 -8.59 -28.90 -35.48
C CYS A 107 -8.61 -29.25 -36.99
N SER A 108 -9.70 -28.94 -37.68
CA SER A 108 -9.97 -29.49 -39.03
C SER A 108 -10.37 -28.47 -40.10
N ALA A 109 -11.01 -27.34 -39.77
CA ALA A 109 -11.28 -26.25 -40.71
C ALA A 109 -11.57 -24.92 -40.00
N GLY A 110 -11.40 -23.79 -40.71
CA GLY A 110 -11.87 -22.47 -40.28
C GLY A 110 -10.97 -21.73 -39.29
N GLY A 111 -9.71 -22.13 -39.17
CA GLY A 111 -8.73 -21.45 -38.32
C GLY A 111 -8.88 -21.71 -36.82
N VAL A 112 -9.72 -22.68 -36.42
CA VAL A 112 -10.06 -22.99 -35.02
C VAL A 112 -10.05 -24.49 -34.74
N CYS A 113 -9.85 -24.84 -33.48
CA CYS A 113 -10.04 -26.19 -32.94
C CYS A 113 -11.42 -26.32 -32.28
N THR A 114 -12.06 -27.48 -32.46
CA THR A 114 -13.34 -27.81 -31.81
C THR A 114 -13.23 -28.97 -30.81
N GLN A 115 -12.12 -29.70 -30.83
CA GLN A 115 -11.80 -30.77 -29.87
C GLN A 115 -10.27 -30.94 -29.82
N CYS A 116 -9.75 -31.29 -28.65
CA CYS A 116 -8.33 -31.46 -28.41
C CYS A 116 -8.00 -32.90 -27.99
N LYS A 117 -6.77 -33.35 -28.27
CA LYS A 117 -6.29 -34.69 -27.92
C LYS A 117 -6.01 -34.82 -26.42
N ASP A 118 -5.71 -36.04 -25.99
CA ASP A 118 -5.28 -36.32 -24.62
C ASP A 118 -4.00 -35.56 -24.24
N GLY A 119 -3.97 -35.02 -23.02
CA GLY A 119 -2.93 -34.09 -22.58
C GLY A 119 -3.13 -32.63 -23.03
N TYR A 120 -4.17 -32.34 -23.83
CA TYR A 120 -4.61 -30.98 -24.17
C TYR A 120 -6.05 -30.75 -23.67
N PHE A 121 -6.50 -29.49 -23.67
CA PHE A 121 -7.90 -29.11 -23.43
C PHE A 121 -8.31 -27.97 -24.35
N LEU A 122 -9.62 -27.87 -24.62
CA LEU A 122 -10.20 -26.80 -25.43
C LEU A 122 -10.43 -25.54 -24.58
N HIS A 123 -10.01 -24.39 -25.10
CA HIS A 123 -10.30 -23.07 -24.57
C HIS A 123 -10.33 -22.03 -25.70
N LYS A 124 -11.43 -21.28 -25.85
CA LYS A 124 -11.60 -20.17 -26.81
C LYS A 124 -11.19 -20.51 -28.26
N GLY A 125 -11.50 -21.73 -28.71
CA GLY A 125 -11.19 -22.19 -30.07
C GLY A 125 -9.74 -22.65 -30.31
N GLY A 126 -8.90 -22.69 -29.26
CA GLY A 126 -7.54 -23.24 -29.31
C GLY A 126 -7.36 -24.49 -28.45
N CYS A 127 -6.34 -25.29 -28.77
CA CYS A 127 -5.94 -26.44 -27.97
C CYS A 127 -4.71 -26.13 -27.11
N TYR A 128 -4.87 -26.19 -25.80
CA TYR A 128 -3.87 -25.82 -24.81
C TYR A 128 -3.32 -27.03 -24.08
N LYS A 129 -2.01 -27.14 -23.95
CA LYS A 129 -1.31 -28.29 -23.36
C LYS A 129 -1.36 -28.24 -21.83
N LYS A 130 -1.67 -29.36 -21.19
CA LYS A 130 -1.71 -29.48 -19.72
C LYS A 130 -0.31 -29.58 -19.14
N GLY A 131 -0.07 -28.88 -18.02
CA GLY A 131 1.21 -28.92 -17.30
C GLY A 131 2.34 -28.09 -17.91
N GLU A 132 2.11 -27.37 -19.01
CA GLU A 132 3.06 -26.44 -19.62
C GLU A 132 2.37 -25.10 -19.92
N GLU A 133 3.10 -23.98 -19.84
CA GLU A 133 2.54 -22.67 -20.14
C GLU A 133 2.24 -22.52 -21.65
N PRO A 134 1.14 -21.84 -22.03
CA PRO A 134 0.19 -21.14 -21.15
C PRO A 134 -0.93 -22.04 -20.58
N GLY A 135 -1.05 -23.30 -21.01
CA GLY A 135 -2.18 -24.15 -20.61
C GLY A 135 -2.22 -24.52 -19.12
N SER A 136 -1.07 -24.59 -18.44
CA SER A 136 -0.99 -24.73 -16.97
C SER A 136 -1.56 -23.53 -16.19
N LEU A 137 -1.66 -22.35 -16.80
CA LEU A 137 -2.26 -21.16 -16.20
C LEU A 137 -3.79 -21.17 -16.26
N ILE A 138 -4.40 -22.10 -17.01
CA ILE A 138 -5.86 -22.33 -17.07
C ILE A 138 -6.23 -23.66 -16.42
N CYS A 139 -5.39 -24.70 -16.54
CA CYS A 139 -5.71 -26.06 -16.15
C CYS A 139 -4.68 -26.69 -15.21
N LYS A 140 -5.15 -27.14 -14.04
CA LYS A 140 -4.35 -27.83 -13.01
C LYS A 140 -4.39 -29.36 -13.11
N ASP A 141 -5.12 -29.92 -14.07
CA ASP A 141 -5.15 -31.38 -14.30
C ASP A 141 -3.76 -31.92 -14.67
N ALA A 142 -3.47 -33.15 -14.23
CA ALA A 142 -2.26 -33.86 -14.61
C ALA A 142 -2.18 -34.11 -16.14
N PRO A 143 -0.95 -34.12 -16.72
CA PRO A 143 -0.74 -34.50 -18.12
C PRO A 143 -1.34 -35.87 -18.47
N GLY A 144 -1.76 -36.04 -19.73
CA GLY A 144 -2.34 -37.30 -20.22
C GLY A 144 -3.81 -37.54 -19.87
N THR A 145 -4.46 -36.68 -19.09
CA THR A 145 -5.92 -36.69 -18.94
C THR A 145 -6.61 -36.29 -20.25
N ALA A 146 -7.73 -36.94 -20.58
CA ALA A 146 -8.36 -36.84 -21.90
C ALA A 146 -9.08 -35.50 -22.15
N GLY A 147 -8.69 -34.80 -23.22
CA GLY A 147 -9.34 -33.66 -23.93
C GLY A 147 -9.95 -32.47 -23.17
N LYS A 148 -10.04 -32.51 -21.84
CA LYS A 148 -10.88 -31.64 -20.99
C LYS A 148 -10.13 -31.26 -19.72
N CYS A 149 -10.43 -30.10 -19.14
CA CYS A 149 -9.97 -29.76 -17.80
C CYS A 149 -11.06 -30.00 -16.73
N GLN A 150 -10.72 -30.66 -15.62
CA GLN A 150 -11.59 -30.86 -14.46
C GLN A 150 -11.28 -29.89 -13.33
N ALA A 151 -10.00 -29.62 -13.05
CA ALA A 151 -9.53 -28.66 -12.06
C ALA A 151 -8.98 -27.41 -12.76
N CYS A 152 -9.77 -26.34 -12.79
CA CYS A 152 -9.34 -25.06 -13.34
C CYS A 152 -8.33 -24.33 -12.44
N ALA A 153 -7.51 -23.49 -13.05
CA ALA A 153 -6.56 -22.62 -12.37
C ALA A 153 -7.25 -21.39 -11.75
N ASP A 154 -6.50 -20.65 -10.92
CA ASP A 154 -7.01 -19.41 -10.31
C ASP A 154 -7.32 -18.39 -11.43
N GLY A 155 -8.44 -17.70 -11.31
CA GLY A 155 -9.02 -16.85 -12.36
C GLY A 155 -9.98 -17.58 -13.31
N TYR A 156 -10.17 -18.90 -13.15
CA TYR A 156 -11.07 -19.70 -13.99
C TYR A 156 -11.98 -20.61 -13.16
N PHE A 157 -13.19 -20.86 -13.66
CA PHE A 157 -14.14 -21.83 -13.11
C PHE A 157 -14.46 -22.93 -14.14
N LYS A 158 -14.85 -24.11 -13.63
CA LYS A 158 -15.19 -25.25 -14.47
C LYS A 158 -16.50 -24.98 -15.21
N ASN A 159 -16.50 -25.20 -16.53
CA ASN A 159 -17.73 -25.18 -17.31
C ASN A 159 -18.64 -26.36 -16.88
N SER A 160 -19.92 -26.06 -16.66
CA SER A 160 -20.93 -27.07 -16.35
C SER A 160 -21.25 -27.97 -17.54
N ASP A 161 -21.03 -27.50 -18.78
CA ASP A 161 -21.10 -28.36 -19.95
C ASP A 161 -19.92 -29.36 -19.96
N THR A 162 -20.26 -30.64 -20.12
CA THR A 162 -19.31 -31.74 -20.12
C THR A 162 -18.95 -32.23 -21.52
N ALA A 163 -19.48 -31.60 -22.57
CA ALA A 163 -19.12 -31.89 -23.95
C ALA A 163 -17.61 -31.76 -24.19
N ALA A 164 -17.07 -32.54 -25.13
CA ALA A 164 -15.68 -32.40 -25.56
C ALA A 164 -15.45 -31.24 -26.55
N THR A 165 -16.52 -30.48 -26.84
CA THR A 165 -16.60 -29.40 -27.83
C THR A 165 -16.85 -28.03 -27.21
N THR A 166 -16.76 -27.92 -25.89
CA THR A 166 -16.94 -26.68 -25.13
C THR A 166 -15.69 -26.38 -24.30
N ASP A 167 -15.46 -25.09 -24.06
CA ASP A 167 -14.36 -24.62 -23.20
C ASP A 167 -14.45 -25.32 -21.84
N SER A 168 -13.38 -25.96 -21.38
CA SER A 168 -13.41 -26.69 -20.10
C SER A 168 -13.39 -25.75 -18.89
N CYS A 169 -12.69 -24.63 -19.02
CA CYS A 169 -12.51 -23.61 -18.01
C CYS A 169 -12.90 -22.25 -18.60
N ILE A 170 -13.79 -21.54 -17.91
CA ILE A 170 -14.27 -20.21 -18.27
C ILE A 170 -13.61 -19.21 -17.31
N GLY A 171 -13.12 -18.08 -17.84
CA GLY A 171 -12.51 -17.04 -17.02
C GLY A 171 -13.54 -16.34 -16.12
N CYS A 172 -13.11 -15.85 -14.97
CA CYS A 172 -13.92 -14.97 -14.13
C CYS A 172 -14.06 -13.57 -14.77
N ASP A 173 -15.23 -12.95 -14.67
CA ASP A 173 -15.48 -11.62 -15.27
C ASP A 173 -14.82 -10.45 -14.50
N ASP A 174 -14.38 -10.67 -13.25
CA ASP A 174 -13.59 -9.71 -12.47
C ASP A 174 -12.12 -10.10 -12.52
N GLU A 175 -11.28 -9.26 -13.15
CA GLU A 175 -9.83 -9.42 -13.24
C GLU A 175 -9.13 -9.50 -11.88
N ASN A 176 -9.77 -9.03 -10.80
CA ASN A 176 -9.25 -9.06 -9.44
C ASN A 176 -9.67 -10.32 -8.69
N CYS A 177 -10.45 -11.20 -9.33
CA CYS A 177 -10.90 -12.46 -8.77
C CYS A 177 -9.86 -13.57 -8.95
N ALA A 178 -9.57 -14.31 -7.87
CA ALA A 178 -8.73 -15.51 -7.89
C ALA A 178 -9.56 -16.79 -8.01
N THR A 179 -10.77 -16.84 -7.46
CA THR A 179 -11.72 -17.94 -7.72
C THR A 179 -13.14 -17.39 -7.83
N CYS A 180 -13.86 -17.77 -8.87
CA CYS A 180 -15.30 -17.57 -9.01
C CYS A 180 -15.99 -18.93 -9.12
N THR A 181 -17.29 -18.98 -8.82
CA THR A 181 -18.08 -20.22 -8.92
C THR A 181 -18.89 -20.31 -10.21
N GLU A 182 -19.25 -19.18 -10.79
CA GLU A 182 -20.11 -19.02 -11.96
C GLU A 182 -19.70 -17.76 -12.74
N ALA A 183 -20.21 -17.60 -13.97
CA ALA A 183 -20.12 -16.34 -14.72
C ALA A 183 -21.03 -15.26 -14.11
N GLY A 184 -20.65 -14.00 -14.31
CA GLY A 184 -21.37 -12.81 -13.88
C GLY A 184 -20.61 -11.99 -12.83
N ASN A 185 -20.94 -10.69 -12.77
CA ASN A 185 -20.50 -9.81 -11.70
C ASN A 185 -20.92 -10.35 -10.32
N ASN A 186 -20.09 -10.08 -9.31
CA ASN A 186 -20.34 -10.44 -7.91
C ASN A 186 -20.35 -11.95 -7.62
N LYS A 187 -19.79 -12.77 -8.53
CA LYS A 187 -19.63 -14.24 -8.38
C LYS A 187 -18.24 -14.66 -7.92
N CYS A 188 -17.42 -13.72 -7.47
CA CYS A 188 -16.10 -14.03 -6.94
C CYS A 188 -16.21 -14.63 -5.53
N SER A 189 -15.57 -15.76 -5.28
CA SER A 189 -15.48 -16.39 -3.96
C SER A 189 -14.15 -16.15 -3.26
N LYS A 190 -13.12 -15.68 -3.98
CA LYS A 190 -11.83 -15.30 -3.41
C LYS A 190 -11.13 -14.28 -4.29
N CYS A 191 -10.66 -13.18 -3.72
CA CYS A 191 -9.90 -12.17 -4.43
C CYS A 191 -8.43 -12.54 -4.60
N LYS A 192 -7.78 -11.96 -5.62
CA LYS A 192 -6.32 -12.03 -5.79
C LYS A 192 -5.64 -11.37 -4.59
N THR A 193 -4.52 -11.95 -4.18
CA THR A 193 -3.70 -11.45 -3.06
C THR A 193 -2.76 -10.32 -3.48
N THR A 194 -2.62 -10.08 -4.78
CA THR A 194 -1.80 -9.04 -5.42
C THR A 194 -2.69 -8.03 -6.16
N GLY A 195 -2.22 -6.79 -6.27
CA GLY A 195 -2.98 -5.67 -6.84
C GLY A 195 -3.72 -4.86 -5.80
N ASN A 196 -4.62 -3.99 -6.24
CA ASN A 196 -5.26 -2.98 -5.37
C ASN A 196 -6.59 -3.44 -4.77
N LYS A 197 -7.29 -4.40 -5.41
CA LYS A 197 -8.61 -4.89 -4.99
C LYS A 197 -8.52 -6.30 -4.40
N THR A 198 -7.97 -6.39 -3.20
CA THR A 198 -7.64 -7.68 -2.56
C THR A 198 -8.66 -8.15 -1.53
N TYR A 199 -9.71 -7.37 -1.23
CA TYR A 199 -10.71 -7.69 -0.21
C TYR A 199 -12.02 -8.12 -0.85
N LEU A 200 -12.58 -9.26 -0.40
CA LEU A 200 -13.87 -9.73 -0.84
C LEU A 200 -15.01 -8.99 -0.11
N LYS A 201 -15.88 -8.34 -0.87
CA LYS A 201 -17.11 -7.70 -0.37
C LYS A 201 -18.33 -8.45 -0.88
N GLY A 202 -19.05 -9.12 0.03
CA GLY A 202 -20.25 -9.87 -0.29
C GLY A 202 -20.74 -10.70 0.89
N GLU A 203 -21.72 -11.58 0.64
CA GLU A 203 -22.33 -12.43 1.66
C GLU A 203 -22.12 -13.91 1.28
N ALA A 204 -22.12 -14.78 2.29
CA ALA A 204 -22.03 -16.25 2.14
C ALA A 204 -20.86 -16.77 1.27
N GLY A 205 -19.73 -16.05 1.22
CA GLY A 205 -18.54 -16.46 0.47
C GLY A 205 -18.62 -16.19 -1.04
N THR A 206 -19.51 -15.30 -1.50
CA THR A 206 -19.55 -14.77 -2.87
C THR A 206 -19.74 -13.26 -2.88
N GLY A 207 -19.05 -12.56 -3.78
CA GLY A 207 -19.08 -11.11 -3.85
C GLY A 207 -18.17 -10.50 -4.93
N THR A 208 -17.79 -9.24 -4.69
CA THR A 208 -16.95 -8.42 -5.58
C THR A 208 -15.61 -8.14 -4.92
N CYS A 209 -14.53 -8.04 -5.69
CA CYS A 209 -13.23 -7.66 -5.16
C CYS A 209 -13.07 -6.14 -5.10
N VAL A 210 -12.72 -5.64 -3.91
CA VAL A 210 -12.59 -4.20 -3.61
C VAL A 210 -11.26 -3.88 -2.93
N ALA A 211 -10.87 -2.62 -3.00
CA ALA A 211 -9.81 -2.07 -2.17
C ALA A 211 -10.32 -1.89 -0.72
N ALA A 212 -9.42 -1.62 0.24
CA ALA A 212 -9.76 -1.59 1.67
C ALA A 212 -10.83 -0.52 2.01
N ASP A 213 -10.75 0.64 1.36
CA ASP A 213 -11.73 1.73 1.41
C ASP A 213 -13.08 1.35 0.76
N GLY A 214 -13.06 0.44 -0.22
CA GLY A 214 -14.25 -0.08 -0.89
C GLY A 214 -15.17 -0.97 -0.04
N CYS A 215 -14.73 -1.39 1.15
CA CYS A 215 -15.61 -2.06 2.12
C CYS A 215 -16.79 -1.17 2.53
N GLY A 216 -16.57 0.13 2.73
CA GLY A 216 -17.61 1.13 3.01
C GLY A 216 -18.27 1.00 4.39
N ASP A 217 -19.25 1.88 4.64
CA ASP A 217 -19.91 2.01 5.94
C ASP A 217 -20.51 0.68 6.45
N GLY A 218 -20.42 0.47 7.77
CA GLY A 218 -20.83 -0.75 8.45
C GLY A 218 -19.86 -1.93 8.34
N SER A 219 -18.72 -1.78 7.63
CA SER A 219 -17.70 -2.83 7.51
C SER A 219 -16.27 -2.28 7.53
N TYR A 220 -15.30 -3.14 7.83
CA TYR A 220 -13.85 -2.88 7.75
C TYR A 220 -13.14 -3.94 6.92
N ALA A 221 -11.96 -3.61 6.40
CA ALA A 221 -11.12 -4.52 5.64
C ALA A 221 -10.29 -5.42 6.58
N ASP A 222 -10.67 -6.68 6.73
CA ASP A 222 -9.93 -7.63 7.57
C ASP A 222 -8.64 -8.09 6.87
N THR A 223 -7.51 -7.67 7.43
CA THR A 223 -6.18 -7.94 6.84
C THR A 223 -5.80 -9.42 6.87
N SER A 224 -6.43 -10.24 7.71
CA SER A 224 -6.13 -11.66 7.93
C SER A 224 -6.93 -12.58 7.01
N SER A 225 -8.25 -12.37 6.88
CA SER A 225 -9.09 -13.17 5.98
C SER A 225 -9.21 -12.60 4.56
N LYS A 226 -8.82 -11.34 4.34
CA LYS A 226 -8.98 -10.61 3.06
C LYS A 226 -10.45 -10.46 2.66
N GLU A 227 -11.29 -10.14 3.62
CA GLU A 227 -12.73 -9.93 3.46
C GLU A 227 -13.15 -8.60 4.10
N CYS A 228 -14.24 -8.03 3.62
CA CYS A 228 -14.93 -6.96 4.33
C CYS A 228 -15.79 -7.56 5.44
N LYS A 229 -15.45 -7.32 6.70
CA LYS A 229 -16.21 -7.82 7.87
C LYS A 229 -17.05 -6.72 8.48
N ALA A 230 -18.20 -7.09 9.02
CA ALA A 230 -19.10 -6.16 9.70
C ALA A 230 -18.44 -5.53 10.95
N CYS A 231 -18.73 -4.26 11.18
CA CYS A 231 -18.38 -3.57 12.42
C CYS A 231 -19.14 -4.10 13.64
N HIS A 232 -18.66 -3.79 14.84
CA HIS A 232 -19.45 -3.94 16.07
C HIS A 232 -20.82 -3.25 15.95
N GLY A 233 -21.84 -3.80 16.62
CA GLY A 233 -23.24 -3.37 16.50
C GLY A 233 -23.49 -1.88 16.72
N ASP A 234 -22.66 -1.21 17.52
CA ASP A 234 -22.76 0.23 17.82
C ASP A 234 -22.05 1.15 16.81
N CYS A 235 -21.11 0.64 16.00
CA CYS A 235 -20.34 1.48 15.08
C CYS A 235 -21.06 1.66 13.75
N ALA A 236 -21.13 2.89 13.23
CA ALA A 236 -21.49 3.19 11.85
C ALA A 236 -20.29 2.93 10.90
N THR A 237 -19.08 3.26 11.35
CA THR A 237 -17.82 2.95 10.67
C THR A 237 -16.81 2.48 11.71
N CYS A 238 -15.87 1.62 11.32
CA CYS A 238 -14.90 1.01 12.22
C CYS A 238 -13.58 0.70 11.51
N VAL A 239 -12.55 0.38 12.30
CA VAL A 239 -11.27 -0.19 11.83
C VAL A 239 -11.11 -1.68 12.16
N GLY A 240 -12.07 -2.26 12.87
CA GLY A 240 -12.05 -3.62 13.40
C GLY A 240 -13.42 -4.06 13.93
N ALA A 241 -13.49 -5.26 14.49
CA ALA A 241 -14.74 -5.89 14.93
C ALA A 241 -15.15 -5.54 16.37
N GLU A 242 -14.24 -5.00 17.17
CA GLU A 242 -14.49 -4.78 18.60
C GLU A 242 -15.28 -3.49 18.86
N ASN A 243 -15.90 -3.40 20.04
CA ASN A 243 -16.65 -2.21 20.44
C ASN A 243 -15.77 -0.96 20.67
N VAL A 244 -14.45 -1.14 20.72
CA VAL A 244 -13.42 -0.08 20.80
C VAL A 244 -12.86 0.33 19.43
N ASP A 245 -13.25 -0.34 18.34
CA ASP A 245 -12.76 -0.08 17.00
C ASP A 245 -13.64 0.90 16.20
N CYS A 246 -14.65 1.52 16.83
CA CYS A 246 -15.56 2.44 16.14
C CYS A 246 -14.83 3.73 15.75
N THR A 247 -14.97 4.18 14.50
CA THR A 247 -14.54 5.54 14.06
C THR A 247 -15.73 6.50 13.91
N LYS A 248 -16.96 5.97 13.97
CA LYS A 248 -18.21 6.75 14.03
C LYS A 248 -19.30 5.89 14.67
N CYS A 249 -20.15 6.48 15.50
CA CYS A 249 -21.27 5.78 16.14
C CYS A 249 -22.52 5.77 15.25
N LYS A 250 -23.37 4.74 15.38
CA LYS A 250 -24.67 4.70 14.70
C LYS A 250 -25.62 5.73 15.28
N ALA A 251 -26.13 6.62 14.44
CA ALA A 251 -27.20 7.54 14.83
C ALA A 251 -28.43 6.75 15.31
N GLY A 252 -28.96 7.12 16.48
CA GLY A 252 -30.20 6.55 17.00
C GLY A 252 -30.08 5.22 17.75
N ASN A 253 -28.87 4.72 18.06
CA ASN A 253 -28.69 3.56 18.95
C ASN A 253 -28.62 3.93 20.45
N SER A 254 -28.92 5.18 20.81
CA SER A 254 -28.74 5.76 22.14
C SER A 254 -27.27 5.86 22.63
N LYS A 255 -26.28 5.64 21.76
CA LYS A 255 -24.84 5.79 22.03
C LYS A 255 -24.18 6.75 21.03
N ASP A 256 -24.64 7.99 21.05
CA ASP A 256 -24.24 9.03 20.10
C ASP A 256 -22.81 9.56 20.29
N TYR A 257 -22.15 9.24 21.41
CA TYR A 257 -20.85 9.82 21.79
C TYR A 257 -19.70 8.86 21.46
N LEU A 258 -18.78 9.28 20.59
CA LEU A 258 -17.55 8.53 20.32
C LEU A 258 -16.45 8.94 21.29
N LYS A 259 -16.05 8.05 22.20
CA LYS A 259 -14.88 8.23 23.07
C LYS A 259 -13.66 7.61 22.38
N VAL A 260 -12.81 8.44 21.78
CA VAL A 260 -11.62 8.02 21.00
C VAL A 260 -10.58 7.42 21.94
N LEU A 261 -10.27 6.12 21.80
CA LEU A 261 -9.27 5.43 22.63
C LEU A 261 -7.90 5.38 21.94
N ASP A 262 -7.89 5.40 20.61
CA ASP A 262 -6.69 5.43 19.77
C ASP A 262 -6.65 6.75 19.00
N ALA A 263 -5.66 7.60 19.33
CA ALA A 263 -5.52 8.92 18.72
C ALA A 263 -4.86 8.89 17.33
N GLU A 264 -4.25 7.77 16.92
CA GLU A 264 -3.54 7.63 15.64
C GLU A 264 -4.52 7.33 14.50
N ASN A 265 -5.39 6.33 14.69
CA ASN A 265 -6.44 5.97 13.73
C ASN A 265 -7.80 6.64 14.04
N GLY A 266 -7.97 7.23 15.22
CA GLY A 266 -9.21 7.88 15.66
C GLY A 266 -10.32 6.91 16.07
N SER A 267 -9.99 5.64 16.35
CA SER A 267 -10.95 4.64 16.81
C SER A 267 -11.25 4.80 18.31
N GLY A 268 -12.38 4.26 18.73
CA GLY A 268 -12.77 4.24 20.12
C GLY A 268 -14.14 3.62 20.35
N GLN A 269 -14.69 3.89 21.52
CA GLN A 269 -15.92 3.29 22.01
C GLN A 269 -17.10 4.24 21.91
N CYS A 270 -18.23 3.73 21.39
CA CYS A 270 -19.50 4.46 21.44
C CYS A 270 -20.16 4.31 22.82
N VAL A 271 -20.48 5.45 23.45
CA VAL A 271 -21.07 5.54 24.80
C VAL A 271 -22.35 6.38 24.80
N ALA A 272 -23.19 6.20 25.83
CA ALA A 272 -24.53 6.77 25.87
C ALA A 272 -24.57 8.23 26.34
N THR A 273 -23.68 8.58 27.28
CA THR A 273 -23.70 9.86 27.98
C THR A 273 -22.44 10.69 27.77
N GLU A 274 -22.55 12.00 27.99
CA GLU A 274 -21.42 12.92 27.92
C GLU A 274 -20.43 12.64 29.07
N GLU A 275 -20.94 12.18 30.22
CA GLU A 275 -20.20 11.82 31.42
C GLU A 275 -19.28 10.60 31.19
N GLU A 276 -19.80 9.51 30.63
CA GLU A 276 -19.01 8.33 30.23
C GLU A 276 -17.91 8.69 29.21
N CYS A 277 -18.24 9.60 28.30
CA CYS A 277 -17.37 10.09 27.25
C CYS A 277 -16.23 10.94 27.80
N LYS A 278 -16.52 11.88 28.72
CA LYS A 278 -15.56 12.74 29.41
C LYS A 278 -14.70 12.03 30.46
N SER A 279 -15.21 10.95 31.05
CA SER A 279 -14.42 10.01 31.87
C SER A 279 -13.64 10.70 33.00
N GLU A 280 -14.33 11.30 33.96
CA GLU A 280 -13.71 12.08 35.06
C GLU A 280 -12.83 13.24 34.55
N ALA A 281 -13.27 13.92 33.49
CA ALA A 281 -12.58 15.04 32.84
C ALA A 281 -11.17 14.73 32.27
N THR A 282 -10.86 13.45 32.03
CA THR A 282 -9.66 13.01 31.29
C THR A 282 -9.83 13.09 29.76
N TYR A 283 -11.06 13.32 29.31
CA TYR A 283 -11.44 13.57 27.93
C TYR A 283 -12.28 14.85 27.82
N PHE A 284 -12.21 15.51 26.67
CA PHE A 284 -13.04 16.67 26.34
C PHE A 284 -13.93 16.40 25.12
N LEU A 285 -15.19 16.84 25.20
CA LEU A 285 -16.15 16.72 24.11
C LEU A 285 -15.89 17.80 23.04
N VAL A 286 -15.83 17.36 21.78
CA VAL A 286 -15.90 18.20 20.58
C VAL A 286 -17.19 17.85 19.85
N THR A 287 -18.00 18.86 19.56
CA THR A 287 -19.23 18.72 18.77
C THR A 287 -19.05 19.42 17.43
N ASP A 288 -19.13 18.67 16.34
CA ASP A 288 -19.18 19.23 15.00
C ASP A 288 -20.63 19.53 14.62
N THR A 289 -20.97 20.82 14.51
CA THR A 289 -22.31 21.30 14.18
C THR A 289 -22.72 21.07 12.73
N ALA A 290 -21.77 20.84 11.81
CA ALA A 290 -22.07 20.54 10.41
C ALA A 290 -22.45 19.07 10.23
N THR A 291 -21.80 18.14 10.95
CA THR A 291 -22.09 16.70 10.89
C THR A 291 -22.98 16.19 12.03
N SER A 292 -23.28 17.03 13.02
CA SER A 292 -23.95 16.67 14.29
C SER A 292 -23.27 15.54 15.06
N THR A 293 -21.95 15.38 14.89
CA THR A 293 -21.17 14.35 15.59
C THR A 293 -20.68 14.83 16.95
N LYS A 294 -20.63 13.91 17.92
CA LYS A 294 -20.21 14.15 19.31
C LYS A 294 -19.01 13.24 19.59
N THR A 295 -17.81 13.79 19.68
CA THR A 295 -16.57 13.01 19.81
C THR A 295 -15.76 13.52 20.98
N CYS A 296 -15.41 12.65 21.93
CA CYS A 296 -14.46 12.98 23.00
C CYS A 296 -13.04 12.53 22.65
N TYR A 297 -12.11 13.46 22.74
CA TYR A 297 -10.68 13.22 22.59
C TYR A 297 -9.99 13.26 23.96
N PRO A 298 -8.91 12.48 24.19
CA PRO A 298 -8.19 12.54 25.45
C PRO A 298 -7.51 13.90 25.60
N CYS A 299 -7.43 14.42 26.82
CA CYS A 299 -6.95 15.78 27.10
C CYS A 299 -5.54 16.08 26.54
N GLU A 300 -4.71 15.06 26.31
CA GLU A 300 -3.37 15.20 25.74
C GLU A 300 -3.28 15.18 24.21
N ALA A 301 -4.39 14.96 23.49
CA ALA A 301 -4.43 14.85 22.03
C ALA A 301 -4.22 16.21 21.33
N SER A 302 -2.97 16.71 21.30
CA SER A 302 -2.61 17.98 20.70
C SER A 302 -2.91 18.08 19.19
N SER A 303 -2.92 16.96 18.47
CA SER A 303 -3.39 16.86 17.07
C SER A 303 -4.90 17.09 16.89
N ARG A 304 -5.66 17.07 17.99
CA ARG A 304 -7.12 17.26 18.07
C ARG A 304 -7.50 18.40 19.03
N SER A 305 -6.57 19.34 19.24
CA SER A 305 -6.72 20.52 20.11
C SER A 305 -6.75 20.24 21.62
N GLY A 306 -6.23 19.09 22.05
CA GLY A 306 -5.81 18.87 23.43
C GLY A 306 -4.50 19.59 23.78
N VAL A 307 -4.03 19.41 25.00
CA VAL A 307 -2.80 20.02 25.54
C VAL A 307 -1.82 18.90 25.87
N THR A 308 -0.67 18.82 25.19
CA THR A 308 0.34 17.76 25.42
C THR A 308 0.71 17.63 26.91
N ASN A 309 0.74 16.40 27.42
CA ASN A 309 0.97 16.05 28.84
C ASN A 309 -0.12 16.51 29.83
N CYS A 310 -1.30 16.92 29.34
CA CYS A 310 -2.44 17.22 30.19
C CYS A 310 -3.16 15.93 30.64
N LEU A 311 -3.45 15.82 31.94
CA LEU A 311 -4.16 14.69 32.53
C LEU A 311 -5.68 14.94 32.59
N THR A 312 -6.09 16.13 33.01
CA THR A 312 -7.51 16.53 33.05
C THR A 312 -7.69 17.94 32.48
N CYS A 313 -8.82 18.15 31.82
CA CYS A 313 -9.10 19.37 31.08
C CYS A 313 -10.59 19.74 31.05
N THR A 314 -10.88 20.99 30.71
CA THR A 314 -12.23 21.51 30.50
C THR A 314 -12.36 22.07 29.09
N ALA A 315 -13.53 21.84 28.46
CA ALA A 315 -13.89 22.48 27.21
C ALA A 315 -14.92 23.58 27.47
N SER A 316 -14.59 24.81 27.07
CA SER A 316 -15.58 25.88 26.92
C SER A 316 -16.37 25.61 25.65
N GLY A 317 -17.70 25.52 25.73
CA GLY A 317 -18.60 24.95 24.70
C GLY A 317 -18.66 25.61 23.31
N THR A 318 -17.74 26.51 22.98
CA THR A 318 -17.53 27.14 21.66
C THR A 318 -16.05 27.25 21.27
N ALA A 319 -15.12 26.89 22.16
CA ALA A 319 -13.70 26.89 21.87
C ALA A 319 -13.29 25.52 21.33
N THR A 320 -12.61 25.50 20.19
CA THR A 320 -12.07 24.27 19.59
C THR A 320 -10.92 23.63 20.37
N THR A 321 -10.47 24.24 21.47
CA THR A 321 -9.25 23.87 22.21
C THR A 321 -9.57 23.61 23.69
N ALA A 322 -9.07 22.51 24.23
CA ALA A 322 -9.22 22.16 25.63
C ALA A 322 -8.34 23.04 26.54
N THR A 323 -8.87 23.43 27.70
CA THR A 323 -8.11 24.11 28.75
C THR A 323 -7.63 23.09 29.77
N CYS A 324 -6.32 22.96 29.96
CA CYS A 324 -5.77 22.00 30.91
C CYS A 324 -5.99 22.46 32.36
N THR A 325 -6.44 21.56 33.22
CA THR A 325 -6.69 21.83 34.65
C THR A 325 -5.74 21.07 35.56
N ALA A 326 -5.24 19.89 35.15
CA ALA A 326 -4.10 19.23 35.78
C ALA A 326 -3.19 18.56 34.74
N CYS A 327 -1.88 18.65 34.94
CA CYS A 327 -0.89 17.95 34.12
C CYS A 327 -0.61 16.54 34.67
N ARG A 328 -0.04 15.67 33.82
CA ARG A 328 0.52 14.38 34.24
C ARG A 328 1.69 14.55 35.21
N ASP A 329 1.99 13.51 35.98
CA ASP A 329 3.13 13.47 36.90
C ASP A 329 4.44 13.86 36.20
N GLY A 330 5.23 14.70 36.87
CA GLY A 330 6.48 15.23 36.31
C GLY A 330 6.32 16.46 35.41
N TYR A 331 5.12 17.04 35.31
CA TYR A 331 4.86 18.29 34.60
C TYR A 331 4.17 19.34 35.51
N THR A 332 4.40 20.62 35.23
CA THR A 332 3.72 21.76 35.86
C THR A 332 2.84 22.51 34.86
N LEU A 333 1.64 22.89 35.29
CA LEU A 333 0.69 23.67 34.49
C LEU A 333 1.09 25.15 34.43
N ASP A 334 1.33 25.65 33.24
CA ASP A 334 1.27 27.08 32.93
C ASP A 334 -0.16 27.42 32.50
N SER A 335 -0.91 28.07 33.40
CA SER A 335 -2.30 28.46 33.16
C SER A 335 -2.47 29.72 32.33
N GLN A 336 -1.39 30.46 32.02
CA GLN A 336 -1.42 31.57 31.06
C GLN A 336 -1.17 31.06 29.64
N ALA A 337 -0.22 30.13 29.47
CA ALA A 337 0.10 29.53 28.18
C ALA A 337 -0.81 28.34 27.81
N ASN A 338 -1.58 27.80 28.76
CA ASN A 338 -2.35 26.56 28.62
C ASN A 338 -1.46 25.36 28.20
N THR A 339 -0.33 25.18 28.88
CA THR A 339 0.65 24.12 28.58
C THR A 339 1.16 23.40 29.84
N CYS A 340 1.59 22.16 29.66
CA CYS A 340 2.24 21.35 30.69
C CYS A 340 3.74 21.24 30.41
N ALA A 341 4.55 22.01 31.14
CA ALA A 341 6.01 22.03 31.00
C ALA A 341 6.68 21.03 31.95
N SER A 342 7.77 20.38 31.53
CA SER A 342 8.43 19.35 32.34
C SER A 342 9.06 19.93 33.62
N SER A 343 8.69 19.41 34.78
CA SER A 343 9.20 19.81 36.11
C SER A 343 10.70 19.55 36.29
N SER A 344 11.31 18.75 35.41
CA SER A 344 12.74 18.47 35.34
C SER A 344 13.58 19.60 34.72
N ALA A 345 12.95 20.60 34.11
CA ALA A 345 13.64 21.72 33.45
C ALA A 345 14.29 22.73 34.43
N ASN A 346 14.15 22.58 35.75
CA ASN A 346 15.05 23.23 36.71
C ASN A 346 15.03 22.63 38.13
N ARG A 347 16.07 21.84 38.47
CA ARG A 347 16.63 21.79 39.84
C ARG A 347 18.02 22.42 39.93
N SER A 348 18.31 23.36 39.02
CA SER A 348 19.61 24.05 38.92
C SER A 348 19.52 25.57 38.70
N SER A 349 18.36 26.21 38.92
CA SER A 349 18.21 27.68 38.80
C SER A 349 17.92 28.38 40.13
N LEU A 350 18.94 28.48 40.98
CA LEU A 350 19.06 29.63 41.88
C LEU A 350 19.53 30.84 41.06
N SER A 351 18.61 31.49 40.35
CA SER A 351 18.85 32.68 39.53
C SER A 351 17.50 33.39 39.28
N THR A 352 17.27 34.68 39.49
CA THR A 352 18.20 35.80 39.78
C THR A 352 17.55 36.78 40.78
N GLY A 353 17.14 36.30 41.97
CA GLY A 353 16.24 37.06 42.86
C GLY A 353 16.74 37.39 44.28
N ALA A 354 17.96 36.99 44.66
CA ALA A 354 18.43 37.13 46.06
C ALA A 354 19.96 37.29 46.21
N ILE A 355 20.64 37.97 45.27
CA ILE A 355 22.07 38.34 45.43
C ILE A 355 22.29 39.83 45.13
N ALA A 356 21.74 40.67 46.01
CA ALA A 356 22.20 42.04 46.22
C ALA A 356 22.79 42.10 47.63
N GLY A 357 24.09 41.81 47.80
CA GLY A 357 24.71 41.82 49.13
C GLY A 357 26.11 41.22 49.32
N ILE A 358 26.68 40.46 48.36
CA ILE A 358 27.99 39.81 48.55
C ILE A 358 28.93 39.99 47.34
N SER A 359 29.27 41.25 47.02
CA SER A 359 30.38 41.58 46.08
C SER A 359 31.24 42.77 46.54
N VAL A 360 31.19 43.15 47.82
CA VAL A 360 32.09 44.16 48.41
C VAL A 360 33.09 43.53 49.39
N ALA A 361 32.70 42.48 50.12
CA ALA A 361 33.57 41.78 51.06
C ALA A 361 34.80 41.14 50.39
N VAL A 362 34.64 40.48 49.24
CA VAL A 362 35.77 39.83 48.53
C VAL A 362 36.73 40.87 47.96
N ILE A 363 36.23 41.99 47.40
CA ILE A 363 37.07 43.07 46.88
C ILE A 363 37.82 43.79 48.02
N ALA A 364 37.18 44.00 49.18
CA ALA A 364 37.85 44.56 50.35
C ALA A 364 38.93 43.63 50.92
N VAL A 365 38.68 42.31 50.99
CA VAL A 365 39.66 41.33 51.49
C VAL A 365 40.86 41.19 50.53
N VAL A 366 40.61 41.07 49.21
CA VAL A 366 41.69 40.97 48.22
C VAL A 366 42.45 42.30 48.10
N GLY A 367 41.76 43.44 48.09
CA GLY A 367 42.40 44.76 48.10
C GLY A 367 43.23 45.02 49.35
N GLY A 368 42.75 44.60 50.52
CA GLY A 368 43.49 44.66 51.78
C GLY A 368 44.74 43.77 51.78
N LEU A 369 44.65 42.54 51.26
CA LEU A 369 45.78 41.63 51.12
C LEU A 369 46.85 42.17 50.18
N VAL A 370 46.47 42.69 49.01
CA VAL A 370 47.41 43.28 48.05
C VAL A 370 48.04 44.57 48.61
N GLY A 371 47.26 45.42 49.28
CA GLY A 371 47.77 46.61 49.96
C GLY A 371 48.77 46.28 51.07
N PHE A 372 48.47 45.28 51.90
CA PHE A 372 49.37 44.82 52.96
C PHE A 372 50.67 44.21 52.40
N LEU A 373 50.60 43.41 51.33
CA LEU A 373 51.77 42.84 50.67
C LEU A 373 52.66 43.93 50.04
N CYS A 374 52.07 44.92 49.34
CA CYS A 374 52.83 46.05 48.81
C CYS A 374 53.50 46.87 49.93
N TRP A 375 52.81 47.17 51.03
CA TRP A 375 53.40 47.86 52.17
C TRP A 375 54.54 47.05 52.80
N TRP A 376 54.33 45.75 53.02
CA TRP A 376 55.32 44.84 53.60
C TRP A 376 56.61 44.78 52.77
N PHE A 377 56.52 44.67 51.44
CA PHE A 377 57.70 44.64 50.58
C PHE A 377 58.41 46.01 50.48
N VAL A 378 57.67 47.13 50.48
CA VAL A 378 58.27 48.47 50.38
C VAL A 378 58.91 48.93 51.69
N CYS A 379 58.28 48.68 52.85
CA CYS A 379 58.79 49.15 54.14
C CYS A 379 59.76 48.18 54.84
N ARG A 380 59.81 46.89 54.47
CA ARG A 380 60.81 45.95 55.02
C ARG A 380 62.16 46.00 54.30
N GLY A 381 62.26 46.72 53.17
CA GLY A 381 63.50 46.96 52.44
C GLY A 381 64.35 48.15 52.97
N LYS A 382 64.09 48.63 54.19
CA LYS A 382 64.83 49.76 54.78
C LYS A 382 65.08 49.61 56.28
N ALA A 383 65.66 48.46 56.63
CA ALA A 383 66.59 48.32 57.75
C ALA A 383 68.02 48.36 57.18
#